data_AF-A0A8T5P235-F1
#
_entry.id   AF-A0A8T5P235-F1
#
_cell.length_a   1.000
_cell.length_b   1.000
_cell.length_c   1.000
_cell.angle_alpha   90.00
_cell.angle_beta   90.00
_cell.angle_gamma   90.00
#
_symmetry.space_group_name_H-M   'P 1'
#
loop_
_entity.id
_entity.type
_entity.pdbx_description
1 polymer ?
#
loop_
_entity_poly.entity_id
_entity_poly.type
_entity_poly.pdbx_seq_one_letter_code
_entity_poly.pdbx_strand_id
1 'polypeptide(L)'
;MAPPVLEYLGALTQKVMPEAEIELIDANVGEPAPDDIKADIIGISSMTATITWSYKFSDELRRLGKKVILGGIHPTALPDEAKQHADAIVIGEAESVWGDVLRDASEGT
;
A
#
# COMPACT_ATOMS: atom_id res chain seq x y z
N MET A 1 -15.84 -5.59 11.91
CA MET A 1 -14.47 -6.10 11.72
C MET A 1 -14.21 -6.01 10.22
N ALA A 2 -13.31 -5.14 9.79
CA ALA A 2 -12.88 -5.14 8.39
C ALA A 2 -12.25 -6.52 8.08
N PRO A 3 -12.33 -7.02 6.84
CA PRO A 3 -11.64 -8.26 6.49
C PRO A 3 -10.14 -8.14 6.81
N PRO A 4 -9.43 -9.24 7.15
CA PRO A 4 -8.03 -9.22 7.56
C PRO A 4 -7.09 -9.01 6.37
N VAL A 5 -7.32 -7.94 5.60
CA VAL A 5 -6.61 -7.64 4.35
C VAL A 5 -5.15 -7.31 4.63
N LEU A 6 -4.87 -6.57 5.72
CA LEU A 6 -3.52 -6.18 6.08
C LEU A 6 -2.70 -7.39 6.53
N GLU A 7 -3.28 -8.29 7.32
CA GLU A 7 -2.66 -9.54 7.74
C GLU A 7 -2.39 -10.46 6.55
N TYR A 8 -3.35 -10.49 5.61
CA TYR A 8 -3.19 -11.26 4.38
C TYR A 8 -2.04 -10.74 3.52
N LEU A 9 -1.97 -9.42 3.30
CA LEU A 9 -0.88 -8.79 2.57
C LEU A 9 0.45 -8.99 3.29
N GLY A 10 0.48 -8.89 4.63
CA GLY A 10 1.65 -9.19 5.44
C GLY A 10 2.16 -10.62 5.25
N ALA A 11 1.25 -11.61 5.23
CA ALA A 11 1.62 -13.00 4.97
C ALA A 11 2.16 -13.21 3.55
N LEU A 12 1.58 -12.56 2.54
CA LEU A 12 2.11 -12.60 1.17
C LEU A 12 3.50 -11.96 1.09
N THR A 13 3.73 -10.84 1.79
CA THR A 13 5.04 -10.20 1.89
C THR A 13 6.07 -11.15 2.49
N GLN A 14 5.79 -11.78 3.63
CA GLN A 14 6.73 -12.73 4.27
C GLN A 14 7.09 -13.92 3.38
N LYS A 15 6.15 -14.37 2.53
CA LYS A 15 6.41 -15.47 1.59
C LYS A 15 7.45 -15.09 0.53
N VAL A 16 7.53 -13.81 0.16
CA VAL A 16 8.43 -13.31 -0.90
C VAL A 16 9.70 -12.70 -0.31
N MET A 17 9.59 -12.00 0.81
CA MET A 17 10.66 -11.30 1.53
C MET A 17 10.63 -11.70 3.02
N PRO A 18 11.13 -12.90 3.38
CA PRO A 18 11.04 -13.42 4.74
C PRO A 18 11.80 -12.58 5.78
N GLU A 19 12.81 -11.81 5.35
CA GLU A 19 13.62 -10.95 6.22
C GLU A 19 13.06 -9.53 6.34
N ALA A 20 11.92 -9.21 5.70
CA ALA A 20 11.32 -7.90 5.79
C ALA A 20 10.72 -7.66 7.18
N GLU A 21 11.02 -6.50 7.77
CA GLU A 21 10.27 -5.99 8.91
C GLU A 21 8.92 -5.47 8.41
N ILE A 22 7.82 -5.94 9.01
CA ILE A 22 6.46 -5.62 8.58
C ILE A 22 5.72 -4.98 9.75
N GLU A 23 5.23 -3.77 9.51
CA GLU A 23 4.31 -3.07 10.41
C GLU A 23 2.93 -3.00 9.75
N LEU A 24 1.89 -3.36 10.50
CA LEU A 24 0.49 -3.28 10.06
C LEU A 24 -0.20 -2.13 10.80
N ILE A 25 -0.69 -1.14 10.06
CA ILE A 25 -1.35 0.05 10.62
C ILE A 25 -2.79 0.10 10.11
N ASP A 26 -3.76 0.09 11.04
CA ASP A 26 -5.16 0.37 10.72
C ASP A 26 -5.45 1.86 10.94
N ALA A 27 -5.46 2.63 9.84
CA ALA A 27 -5.77 4.06 9.87
C ALA A 27 -7.20 4.38 10.35
N ASN A 28 -8.12 3.40 10.38
CA ASN A 28 -9.46 3.59 10.96
C ASN A 28 -9.42 3.59 12.49
N VAL A 29 -8.39 3.01 13.11
CA VAL A 29 -8.18 3.02 14.56
C VAL A 29 -7.41 4.26 14.98
N GLY A 30 -6.40 4.64 14.20
CA GLY A 30 -5.63 5.86 14.41
C GLY A 30 -4.86 6.23 13.15
N GLU A 31 -5.04 7.47 12.70
CA GLU A 31 -4.35 7.99 11.53
C GLU A 31 -2.86 8.22 11.86
N PRO A 32 -1.92 7.56 11.16
CA PRO A 32 -0.50 7.80 11.38
C PRO A 32 -0.08 9.15 10.78
N ALA A 33 0.94 9.78 11.36
CA ALA A 33 1.60 10.91 10.71
C ALA A 33 2.58 10.38 9.63
N PRO A 34 2.68 11.02 8.45
CA PRO A 34 3.62 10.59 7.42
C PRO A 34 5.08 10.52 7.89
N ASP A 35 5.50 11.45 8.74
CA ASP A 35 6.85 11.51 9.32
C ASP A 35 7.16 10.35 10.27
N ASP A 36 6.13 9.71 10.84
CA ASP A 36 6.30 8.56 11.74
C ASP A 36 6.52 7.25 10.97
N ILE A 37 6.27 7.23 9.65
CA ILE A 37 6.39 6.01 8.82
C ILE A 37 7.85 5.70 8.51
N LYS A 38 8.37 4.66 9.16
CA LYS A 38 9.73 4.15 9.01
C LYS A 38 9.81 2.92 8.11
N ALA A 39 9.20 3.01 6.93
CA ALA A 39 9.26 1.97 5.90
C ALA A 39 9.84 2.52 4.58
N ASP A 40 10.42 1.65 3.76
CA ASP A 40 10.89 1.96 2.40
C ASP A 40 9.78 1.76 1.36
N ILE A 41 8.94 0.73 1.58
CA ILE A 41 7.81 0.34 0.73
C ILE A 41 6.54 0.41 1.58
N ILE A 42 5.55 1.17 1.11
CA ILE A 42 4.27 1.36 1.82
C ILE A 42 3.15 0.82 0.93
N GLY A 43 2.50 -0.26 1.36
CA GLY A 43 1.28 -0.77 0.75
C GLY A 43 0.04 -0.19 1.43
N ILE A 44 -0.86 0.43 0.68
CA ILE A 44 -2.11 0.99 1.20
C ILE A 44 -3.29 0.33 0.50
N SER A 45 -4.09 -0.42 1.25
CA SER A 45 -5.38 -0.94 0.78
C SER A 45 -6.49 0.03 1.15
N SER A 46 -7.22 0.55 0.15
CA SER A 46 -8.26 1.57 0.38
C SER A 46 -9.58 1.25 -0.32
N MET A 47 -10.66 1.76 0.29
CA MET A 47 -12.01 1.71 -0.25
C MET A 47 -12.52 3.12 -0.54
N THR A 48 -13.62 3.24 -1.28
CA THR A 48 -14.14 4.55 -1.70
C THR A 48 -14.39 5.51 -0.53
N ALA A 49 -14.79 5.01 0.63
CA ALA A 49 -15.01 5.85 1.82
C ALA A 49 -13.73 6.48 2.37
N THR A 50 -12.57 5.86 2.19
CA THR A 50 -11.28 6.31 2.75
C THR A 50 -10.33 6.86 1.68
N ILE A 51 -10.68 6.78 0.40
CA ILE A 51 -9.75 7.03 -0.69
C ILE A 51 -9.19 8.47 -0.69
N THR A 52 -10.02 9.47 -0.39
CA THR A 52 -9.58 10.87 -0.38
C THR A 52 -8.50 11.11 0.68
N TRP A 53 -8.61 10.44 1.83
CA TRP A 53 -7.56 10.48 2.85
C TRP A 53 -6.34 9.71 2.39
N SER A 54 -6.52 8.50 1.84
CA SER A 54 -5.42 7.68 1.33
C SER A 54 -4.60 8.42 0.27
N TYR A 55 -5.22 9.11 -0.68
CA TYR A 55 -4.51 9.89 -1.70
C TYR A 55 -3.64 10.99 -1.09
N LYS A 56 -4.20 11.79 -0.18
CA LYS A 56 -3.43 12.85 0.49
C LYS A 56 -2.25 12.27 1.29
N PHE A 57 -2.49 11.17 1.98
CA PHE A 57 -1.46 10.48 2.75
C PHE A 57 -0.37 9.89 1.84
N SER A 58 -0.76 9.27 0.72
CA SER A 58 0.16 8.77 -0.30
C SER A 58 1.02 9.87 -0.91
N ASP A 59 0.42 11.02 -1.25
CA ASP A 59 1.14 12.15 -1.83
C ASP A 59 2.19 12.73 -0.85
N GLU A 60 1.83 12.84 0.44
CA GLU A 60 2.78 13.29 1.48
C GLU A 60 3.93 12.29 1.69
N LEU A 61 3.63 10.99 1.74
CA LEU A 61 4.66 9.95 1.83
C LEU A 61 5.63 10.01 0.63
N ARG A 62 5.10 10.17 -0.58
CA ARG A 62 5.91 10.31 -1.80
C ARG A 62 6.76 11.58 -1.79
N ARG A 63 6.24 12.69 -1.25
CA ARG A 63 7.00 13.92 -1.01
C ARG A 63 8.18 13.71 -0.05
N LEU A 64 8.07 12.76 0.87
CA LEU A 64 9.14 12.31 1.76
C LEU A 64 10.08 11.26 1.14
N GLY A 65 9.92 10.95 -0.16
CA GLY A 65 10.76 10.01 -0.89
C GLY A 65 10.43 8.53 -0.66
N LYS A 66 9.25 8.24 -0.11
CA LYS A 66 8.77 6.88 0.14
C LYS A 66 8.15 6.26 -1.12
N LYS A 67 8.29 4.94 -1.31
CA LYS A 67 7.62 4.20 -2.39
C LYS A 67 6.22 3.79 -1.95
N VAL A 68 5.20 4.27 -2.62
CA VAL A 68 3.80 4.02 -2.28
C VAL A 68 3.12 3.15 -3.33
N ILE A 69 2.51 2.05 -2.87
CA ILE A 69 1.70 1.15 -3.68
C ILE A 69 0.26 1.20 -3.19
N LEU A 70 -0.67 1.56 -4.07
CA LEU A 70 -2.11 1.59 -3.76
C LEU A 70 -2.82 0.33 -4.26
N GLY A 71 -3.71 -0.21 -3.44
CA GLY A 71 -4.57 -1.35 -3.79
C GLY A 71 -5.93 -1.28 -3.10
N GLY A 72 -6.71 -2.35 -3.27
CA GLY A 72 -8.07 -2.45 -2.73
C GLY A 72 -9.15 -2.09 -3.75
N ILE A 73 -10.40 -2.12 -3.28
CA ILE A 73 -11.58 -2.06 -4.17
C ILE A 73 -11.66 -0.76 -4.96
N HIS A 74 -11.20 0.36 -4.39
CA HIS A 74 -11.28 1.65 -5.08
C HIS A 74 -10.18 1.81 -6.14
N PRO A 75 -8.87 1.59 -5.86
CA PRO A 75 -7.85 1.59 -6.91
C PRO A 75 -8.12 0.56 -8.02
N THR A 76 -8.78 -0.55 -7.70
CA THR A 76 -9.24 -1.51 -8.70
C THR A 76 -10.34 -0.95 -9.60
N ALA A 77 -11.32 -0.24 -9.04
CA ALA A 77 -12.45 0.31 -9.79
C ALA A 77 -12.08 1.58 -10.59
N LEU A 78 -11.16 2.40 -10.06
CA LEU A 78 -10.75 3.68 -10.63
C LEU A 78 -9.21 3.79 -10.73
N PRO A 79 -8.57 2.94 -11.55
CA PRO A 79 -7.11 2.85 -11.60
C PRO A 79 -6.45 4.13 -12.15
N ASP A 80 -7.08 4.80 -13.11
CA ASP A 80 -6.54 6.02 -13.71
C ASP A 80 -6.53 7.23 -12.76
N GLU A 81 -7.44 7.25 -11.79
CA GLU A 81 -7.44 8.22 -10.69
C GLU A 81 -6.37 7.83 -9.66
N ALA A 82 -6.39 6.56 -9.21
CA ALA A 82 -5.49 6.10 -8.17
C ALA A 82 -4.00 6.19 -8.53
N LYS A 83 -3.63 5.92 -9.80
CA LYS A 83 -2.23 5.96 -10.25
C LYS A 83 -1.60 7.36 -10.17
N GLN A 84 -2.39 8.42 -10.03
CA GLN A 84 -1.86 9.78 -9.87
C GLN A 84 -1.20 9.96 -8.49
N HIS A 85 -1.61 9.15 -7.52
CA HIS A 85 -1.24 9.27 -6.11
C HIS A 85 -0.27 8.18 -5.62
N ALA A 86 0.16 7.26 -6.48
CA ALA A 86 1.06 6.17 -6.13
C ALA A 86 2.16 5.96 -7.16
N ASP A 87 3.20 5.24 -6.78
CA ASP A 87 4.28 4.82 -7.67
C ASP A 87 3.89 3.54 -8.43
N ALA A 88 3.05 2.70 -7.82
CA ALA A 88 2.38 1.58 -8.46
C ALA A 88 0.96 1.38 -7.93
N ILE A 89 0.11 0.72 -8.71
CA ILE A 89 -1.22 0.30 -8.26
C ILE A 89 -1.43 -1.20 -8.50
N VAL A 90 -2.08 -1.86 -7.55
CA VAL A 90 -2.53 -3.25 -7.67
C VAL A 90 -4.02 -3.25 -7.98
N ILE A 91 -4.39 -3.83 -9.13
CA ILE A 91 -5.78 -3.95 -9.59
C ILE A 91 -6.22 -5.40 -9.37
N GLY A 92 -7.32 -5.58 -8.63
CA GLY A 92 -7.83 -6.90 -8.27
C GLY A 92 -7.05 -7.51 -7.10
N GLU A 93 -6.92 -8.84 -7.13
CA GLU A 93 -6.34 -9.65 -6.05
C GLU A 93 -4.80 -9.65 -6.09
N ALA A 94 -4.18 -9.46 -4.92
CA ALA A 94 -2.74 -9.26 -4.80
C ALA A 94 -1.92 -10.54 -5.00
N GLU A 95 -2.49 -11.72 -4.81
CA GLU A 95 -1.84 -13.04 -4.77
C GLU A 95 -0.94 -13.32 -5.96
N SER A 96 -1.40 -12.90 -7.13
CA SER A 96 -0.74 -13.22 -8.40
C SER A 96 0.36 -12.23 -8.77
N VAL A 97 0.34 -11.02 -8.20
CA VAL A 97 1.19 -9.89 -8.64
C VAL A 97 2.05 -9.28 -7.54
N TRP A 98 1.69 -9.47 -6.26
CA TRP A 98 2.35 -8.81 -5.14
C TRP A 98 3.85 -9.13 -5.05
N GLY A 99 4.22 -10.37 -5.38
CA GLY A 99 5.62 -10.76 -5.41
C GLY A 99 6.45 -10.03 -6.46
N ASP A 100 5.87 -9.76 -7.64
CA ASP A 100 6.53 -8.95 -8.68
C ASP A 100 6.65 -7.49 -8.23
N VAL A 101 5.55 -6.94 -7.70
CA VAL A 101 5.51 -5.56 -7.18
C VAL A 101 6.58 -5.33 -6.12
N LEU A 102 6.74 -6.24 -5.16
CA LEU A 102 7.77 -6.13 -4.13
C LEU A 102 9.19 -6.16 -4.71
N ARG A 103 9.44 -7.03 -5.70
CA ARG A 103 10.75 -7.10 -6.38
C ARG A 103 11.05 -5.81 -7.11
N ASP A 104 10.14 -5.34 -7.96
CA ASP A 104 10.28 -4.10 -8.72
C ASP A 104 10.49 -2.90 -7.78
N ALA A 105 9.71 -2.83 -6.69
CA ALA A 105 9.85 -1.82 -5.67
C ALA A 105 11.20 -1.88 -4.93
N SER A 106 11.79 -3.06 -4.73
CA SER A 106 13.12 -3.19 -4.12
C SER A 106 14.25 -2.81 -5.09
N GLU A 107 14.07 -3.05 -6.39
CA GLU A 107 15.06 -2.78 -7.44
C GLU A 107 14.96 -1.35 -8.01
N GLY A 108 13.84 -0.67 -7.76
CA GLY A 108 13.60 0.71 -8.21
C GLY A 108 13.19 0.83 -9.67
N THR A 109 12.51 -0.20 -10.19
CA THR A 109 12.04 -0.31 -11.57
C THR A 109 10.53 -0.18 -11.66
#